data_AF-M0NYT1-F1
#
_entry.id   AF-M0NYT1-F1
#
_cell.length_a   1.000
_cell.length_b   1.000
_cell.length_c   1.000
_cell.angle_alpha   90.00
_cell.angle_beta   90.00
_cell.angle_gamma   90.00
#
_symmetry.space_group_name_H-M   'P 1'
#
loop_
_entity.id
_entity.type
_entity.pdbx_description
1 polymer ?
#
loop_
_entity_poly.entity_id
_entity_poly.type
_entity_poly.pdbx_seq_one_letter_code
_entity_poly.pdbx_strand_id
1 'polypeptide(L)'
;MLPGPSGFYARLGNALLGAFAVYNVYLIARYYHSHQAGVVAALPMTFYPSIVAVQSTLLREAIVLFGITTAARLLLLPSHRRSRLLSYALAAVVLHVSLLQRDDNVIIIVAAIAAALAVHAVNSGYLSRRSVALAASLSPVAFVLSLPVIRDGIEFLAYTREVRASGRTVYLPDVIPQTVVELTAFSWVGAVYFLYAPFPWMIETIPDLLVGIEGLINIAFTVAAVWGVRSLGQKNSPATVGLLVGLCVAVVLYGVGTVNYGTGMRHRQMFIWVIFLFGGIGVSEHVRFAWPFQWWSDDSATSTQALNSGTD
;
A
#
# COMPACT_ATOMS: atom_id res chain seq x y z
N MET A 1 20.99 29.43 15.47
CA MET A 1 20.97 28.52 16.64
C MET A 1 19.91 27.48 16.39
N LEU A 2 20.30 26.28 15.96
CA LEU A 2 19.36 25.16 15.96
C LEU A 2 19.10 24.84 17.45
N PRO A 3 17.85 24.89 17.92
CA PRO A 3 17.53 24.48 19.28
C PRO A 3 18.00 23.03 19.48
N GLY A 4 18.56 22.73 20.66
CA GLY A 4 19.17 21.43 20.96
C GLY A 4 18.24 20.23 20.71
N PRO A 5 18.76 18.99 20.75
CA PRO A 5 17.98 17.79 20.46
C PRO A 5 16.73 17.74 21.35
N SER A 6 15.57 17.93 20.72
CA SER A 6 14.28 17.89 21.40
C SER A 6 13.43 16.79 20.78
N GLY A 7 12.82 15.95 21.63
CA GLY A 7 11.90 14.91 21.18
C GLY A 7 10.71 15.47 20.40
N PHE A 8 10.38 16.75 20.61
CA PHE A 8 9.36 17.46 19.86
C PHE A 8 9.74 17.62 18.38
N TYR A 9 10.96 18.07 18.06
CA TYR A 9 11.39 18.23 16.65
C TYR A 9 11.43 16.89 15.92
N ALA A 10 11.84 15.82 16.60
CA ALA A 10 11.85 14.49 16.01
C ALA A 10 10.42 13.99 15.69
N ARG A 11 9.45 14.23 16.59
CA ARG A 11 8.03 13.86 16.35
C ARG A 11 7.41 14.72 15.24
N LEU A 12 7.73 16.01 15.20
CA LEU A 12 7.29 16.91 14.13
C LEU A 12 7.85 16.45 12.77
N GLY A 13 9.14 16.09 12.71
CA GLY A 13 9.75 15.52 11.52
C GLY A 13 9.04 14.24 11.06
N ASN A 14 8.71 13.34 11.98
CA ASN A 14 8.01 12.10 11.66
C ASN A 14 6.59 12.35 11.14
N ALA A 15 5.86 13.27 11.75
CA ALA A 15 4.54 13.69 11.30
C ALA A 15 4.57 14.31 9.89
N LEU A 16 5.61 15.11 9.60
CA LEU A 16 5.81 15.66 8.25
C LEU A 16 6.05 14.56 7.21
N LEU A 17 6.87 13.55 7.52
CA LEU A 17 7.07 12.40 6.62
C LEU A 17 5.76 11.64 6.38
N GLY A 18 4.97 11.43 7.44
CA GLY A 18 3.63 10.85 7.35
C GLY A 18 2.71 11.66 6.42
N ALA A 19 2.64 12.97 6.60
CA ALA A 19 1.85 13.87 5.75
C ALA A 19 2.30 13.83 4.28
N PHE A 20 3.60 13.78 4.02
CA PHE A 20 4.12 13.60 2.65
C PHE A 20 3.70 12.26 2.05
N ALA A 21 3.66 11.19 2.84
CA ALA A 21 3.18 9.89 2.37
C ALA A 21 1.71 9.96 1.93
N VAL A 22 0.85 10.58 2.75
CA VAL A 22 -0.57 10.81 2.40
C VAL A 22 -0.69 11.62 1.11
N TYR A 23 0.10 12.68 0.99
CA TYR A 23 0.12 13.52 -0.21
C TYR A 23 0.57 12.76 -1.46
N ASN A 24 1.56 11.87 -1.34
CA ASN A 24 2.00 11.02 -2.45
C ASN A 24 0.85 10.12 -2.94
N VAL A 25 0.08 9.50 -2.04
CA VAL A 25 -1.06 8.63 -2.39
C VAL A 25 -2.15 9.44 -3.09
N TYR A 26 -2.48 10.63 -2.57
CA TYR A 26 -3.39 11.57 -3.22
C TYR A 26 -2.96 11.88 -4.66
N LEU A 27 -1.67 12.19 -4.88
CA LEU A 27 -1.16 12.50 -6.21
C LEU A 27 -1.21 11.32 -7.17
N ILE A 28 -0.94 10.10 -6.69
CA ILE A 28 -1.02 8.88 -7.50
C ILE A 28 -2.46 8.64 -7.96
N ALA A 29 -3.40 8.64 -7.02
CA ALA A 29 -4.83 8.46 -7.33
C ALA A 29 -5.36 9.58 -8.25
N ARG A 30 -4.98 10.84 -8.01
CA ARG A 30 -5.34 11.98 -8.86
C ARG A 30 -4.83 11.83 -10.28
N TYR A 31 -3.59 11.39 -10.46
CA TYR A 31 -2.98 11.26 -11.77
C TYR A 31 -3.68 10.19 -12.62
N TYR A 32 -4.04 9.06 -12.01
CA TYR A 32 -4.64 7.94 -12.75
C TYR A 32 -6.15 8.02 -12.91
N HIS A 33 -6.86 8.79 -12.08
CA HIS A 33 -8.32 8.85 -12.14
C HIS A 33 -8.84 10.28 -12.09
N SER A 34 -8.96 10.87 -10.90
CA SER A 34 -9.56 12.20 -10.72
C SER A 34 -9.14 12.82 -9.38
N HIS A 35 -9.34 14.13 -9.24
CA HIS A 35 -9.12 14.81 -7.96
C HIS A 35 -9.93 14.16 -6.81
N GLN A 36 -11.16 13.74 -7.08
CA GLN A 36 -12.02 13.04 -6.12
C GLN A 36 -11.40 11.71 -5.68
N ALA A 37 -10.89 10.89 -6.60
CA ALA A 37 -10.21 9.65 -6.26
C ALA A 37 -9.02 9.88 -5.32
N GLY A 38 -8.26 10.95 -5.58
CA GLY A 38 -7.17 11.41 -4.73
C GLY A 38 -7.62 11.70 -3.30
N VAL A 39 -8.66 12.50 -3.14
CA VAL A 39 -9.18 12.89 -1.83
C VAL A 39 -9.72 11.67 -1.08
N VAL A 40 -10.53 10.82 -1.75
CA VAL A 40 -11.11 9.63 -1.13
C VAL A 40 -10.03 8.63 -0.70
N ALA A 41 -8.97 8.44 -1.50
CA ALA A 41 -7.84 7.57 -1.13
C ALA A 41 -7.02 8.12 0.06
N ALA A 42 -6.87 9.43 0.17
CA ALA A 42 -6.08 10.06 1.22
C ALA A 42 -6.85 10.21 2.55
N LEU A 43 -8.17 10.31 2.50
CA LEU A 43 -9.01 10.63 3.67
C LEU A 43 -8.83 9.63 4.83
N PRO A 44 -8.89 8.29 4.62
CA PRO A 44 -8.61 7.33 5.69
C PRO A 44 -7.23 7.53 6.31
N MET A 45 -6.21 7.80 5.50
CA MET A 45 -4.84 7.98 5.99
C MET A 45 -4.66 9.23 6.85
N THR A 46 -5.47 10.27 6.63
CA THR A 46 -5.44 11.50 7.41
C THR A 46 -6.15 11.35 8.75
N PHE A 47 -7.26 10.60 8.79
CA PHE A 47 -8.15 10.59 9.95
C PHE A 47 -8.09 9.34 10.81
N TYR A 48 -7.48 8.24 10.35
CA TYR A 48 -7.35 7.03 11.15
C TYR A 48 -6.54 7.31 12.42
N PRO A 49 -7.16 7.15 13.62
CA PRO A 49 -6.44 7.31 14.87
C PRO A 49 -5.13 6.52 14.93
N SER A 50 -5.11 5.30 14.38
CA SER A 50 -3.92 4.48 14.37
C SER A 50 -2.78 5.09 13.55
N ILE A 51 -3.08 5.64 12.36
CA ILE A 51 -2.07 6.24 11.48
C ILE A 51 -1.53 7.51 12.11
N VAL A 52 -2.40 8.35 12.67
CA VAL A 52 -2.01 9.57 13.38
C VAL A 52 -1.14 9.22 14.60
N ALA A 53 -1.47 8.17 15.35
CA ALA A 53 -0.68 7.72 16.49
C ALA A 53 0.74 7.24 16.09
N VAL A 54 0.87 6.51 14.98
CA VAL A 54 2.18 6.04 14.51
C VAL A 54 3.02 7.19 13.94
N GLN A 55 2.39 8.14 13.24
CA GLN A 55 3.09 9.30 12.68
C GLN A 55 3.52 10.31 13.76
N SER A 56 2.79 10.39 14.88
CA SER A 56 3.11 11.30 16.01
C SER A 56 4.10 10.73 17.01
N THR A 57 4.41 9.43 16.92
CA THR A 57 5.42 8.75 17.75
C THR A 57 6.74 8.62 17.01
N LEU A 58 7.84 8.36 17.72
CA LEU A 58 9.18 8.18 17.11
C LEU A 58 9.37 6.75 16.58
N LEU A 59 8.40 6.30 15.77
CA LEU A 59 8.39 4.99 15.16
C LEU A 59 8.93 5.06 13.73
N ARG A 60 9.73 4.06 13.35
CA ARG A 60 10.38 3.96 12.04
C ARG A 60 9.38 3.74 10.90
N GLU A 61 8.19 3.24 11.20
CA GLU A 61 7.14 2.91 10.25
C GLU A 61 6.72 4.11 9.38
N ALA A 62 6.75 5.33 9.91
CA ALA A 62 6.42 6.53 9.14
C ALA A 62 7.51 6.88 8.10
N ILE A 63 8.79 6.69 8.43
CA ILE A 63 9.91 6.82 7.46
C ILE A 63 9.76 5.78 6.36
N VAL A 64 9.42 4.54 6.72
CA VAL A 64 9.22 3.44 5.76
C VAL A 64 8.04 3.72 4.83
N LEU A 65 6.90 4.14 5.38
CA LEU A 65 5.71 4.52 4.61
C LEU A 65 6.00 5.70 3.66
N PHE A 66 6.68 6.74 4.15
CA PHE A 66 7.16 7.84 3.31
C PHE A 66 8.07 7.36 2.19
N GLY A 67 9.02 6.47 2.49
CA GLY A 67 9.95 5.93 1.51
C GLY A 67 9.24 5.14 0.40
N ILE A 68 8.38 4.20 0.79
CA ILE A 68 7.64 3.34 -0.14
C ILE A 68 6.70 4.18 -1.03
N THR A 69 5.92 5.10 -0.45
CA THR A 69 4.99 5.94 -1.22
C THR A 69 5.70 6.96 -2.11
N THR A 70 6.84 7.51 -1.67
CA THR A 70 7.66 8.41 -2.49
C THR A 70 8.29 7.66 -3.67
N ALA A 71 8.83 6.47 -3.43
CA ALA A 71 9.34 5.62 -4.49
C ALA A 71 8.24 5.25 -5.49
N ALA A 72 7.07 4.80 -5.00
CA ALA A 72 5.92 4.53 -5.85
C ALA A 72 5.55 5.76 -6.70
N ARG A 73 5.46 6.95 -6.11
CA ARG A 73 5.19 8.18 -6.86
C ARG A 73 6.25 8.45 -7.94
N LEU A 74 7.54 8.33 -7.62
CA LEU A 74 8.63 8.58 -8.58
C LEU A 74 8.63 7.58 -9.74
N LEU A 75 8.26 6.33 -9.48
CA LEU A 75 8.16 5.28 -10.50
C LEU A 75 6.90 5.40 -11.35
N LEU A 76 5.79 5.84 -10.75
CA LEU A 76 4.46 5.85 -11.38
C LEU A 76 4.11 7.16 -12.08
N LEU A 77 4.62 8.30 -11.61
CA LEU A 77 4.30 9.62 -12.19
C LEU A 77 5.48 10.12 -13.02
N PRO A 78 5.34 10.19 -14.36
CA PRO A 78 6.36 10.83 -15.19
C PRO A 78 6.42 12.33 -14.88
N SER A 79 7.64 12.85 -14.74
CA SER A 79 7.90 14.28 -14.53
C SER A 79 8.48 14.89 -15.79
N HIS A 80 7.90 15.99 -16.29
CA HIS A 80 8.44 16.73 -17.44
C HIS A 80 9.77 17.44 -17.13
N ARG A 81 10.08 17.68 -15.85
CA ARG A 81 11.29 18.42 -15.43
C ARG A 81 12.47 17.52 -15.08
N ARG A 82 12.29 16.21 -14.91
CA ARG A 82 13.37 15.27 -14.57
C ARG A 82 13.49 14.18 -15.62
N SER A 83 14.73 13.77 -15.89
CA SER A 83 14.98 12.57 -16.68
C SER A 83 14.45 11.33 -15.96
N ARG A 84 14.01 10.32 -16.72
CA ARG A 84 13.53 9.05 -16.15
C ARG A 84 14.59 8.35 -15.30
N LEU A 85 15.86 8.40 -15.73
CA LEU A 85 16.98 7.83 -15.00
C LEU A 85 17.15 8.47 -13.61
N LEU A 86 17.02 9.80 -13.52
CA LEU A 86 17.10 10.49 -12.23
C LEU A 86 15.94 10.07 -11.31
N SER A 87 14.72 9.93 -11.84
CA SER A 87 13.58 9.43 -11.06
C SER A 87 13.82 8.01 -10.53
N TYR A 88 14.40 7.12 -11.34
CA TYR A 88 14.75 5.76 -10.92
C TYR A 88 15.87 5.74 -9.89
N ALA A 89 16.92 6.53 -10.07
CA ALA A 89 18.00 6.66 -9.09
C ALA A 89 17.48 7.19 -7.74
N LEU A 90 16.63 8.21 -7.76
CA LEU A 90 16.01 8.75 -6.55
C LEU A 90 15.08 7.74 -5.88
N ALA A 91 14.27 6.99 -6.66
CA ALA A 91 13.43 5.93 -6.13
C ALA A 91 14.27 4.83 -5.46
N ALA A 92 15.37 4.42 -6.08
CA ALA A 92 16.29 3.42 -5.53
C ALA A 92 16.94 3.90 -4.22
N VAL A 93 17.41 5.15 -4.16
CA VAL A 93 17.98 5.73 -2.93
C VAL A 93 16.93 5.77 -1.81
N VAL A 94 15.71 6.23 -2.11
CA VAL A 94 14.64 6.32 -1.10
C VAL A 94 14.20 4.93 -0.62
N LEU A 95 14.12 3.95 -1.52
CA LEU A 95 13.85 2.56 -1.15
C LEU A 95 14.98 1.97 -0.31
N HIS A 96 16.23 2.24 -0.66
CA HIS A 96 17.38 1.77 0.11
C HIS A 96 17.34 2.31 1.55
N VAL A 97 17.08 3.61 1.73
CA VAL A 97 16.92 4.20 3.08
C VAL A 97 15.75 3.55 3.83
N SER A 98 14.64 3.27 3.15
CA SER A 98 13.49 2.57 3.74
C SER A 98 13.85 1.15 4.19
N LEU A 99 14.64 0.43 3.39
CA LEU A 99 15.13 -0.92 3.70
C LEU A 99 16.12 -0.96 4.86
N LEU A 100 16.95 0.08 5.02
CA LEU A 100 17.83 0.20 6.19
C LEU A 100 17.06 0.33 7.51
N GLN A 101 15.84 0.89 7.46
CA GLN A 101 14.97 0.96 8.62
C GLN A 101 14.26 -0.38 8.89
N ARG A 102 13.98 -1.15 7.83
CA ARG A 102 13.20 -2.37 7.92
C ARG A 102 13.53 -3.33 6.77
N ASP A 103 14.47 -4.23 7.04
CA ASP A 103 14.98 -5.26 6.14
C ASP A 103 13.94 -6.34 5.79
N ASP A 104 12.97 -6.60 6.69
CA ASP A 104 11.80 -7.46 6.41
C ASP A 104 11.11 -7.10 5.06
N ASN A 105 11.17 -5.82 4.65
CA ASN A 105 10.49 -5.32 3.46
C ASN A 105 11.23 -5.59 2.15
N VAL A 106 12.45 -6.14 2.18
CA VAL A 106 13.22 -6.45 0.95
C VAL A 106 12.43 -7.38 0.05
N ILE A 107 11.88 -8.47 0.60
CA ILE A 107 11.12 -9.47 -0.17
C ILE A 107 9.89 -8.82 -0.83
N ILE A 108 9.20 -7.94 -0.10
CA ILE A 108 8.00 -7.25 -0.57
C ILE A 108 8.34 -6.31 -1.75
N ILE A 109 9.38 -5.48 -1.58
CA ILE A 109 9.78 -4.49 -2.59
C ILE A 109 10.32 -5.19 -3.84
N VAL A 110 11.16 -6.22 -3.67
CA VAL A 110 11.69 -7.00 -4.79
C VAL A 110 10.56 -7.70 -5.54
N ALA A 111 9.62 -8.34 -4.86
CA ALA A 111 8.48 -8.99 -5.49
C ALA A 111 7.61 -7.99 -6.27
N ALA A 112 7.32 -6.82 -5.69
CA ALA A 112 6.55 -5.77 -6.34
C ALA A 112 7.22 -5.25 -7.62
N ILE A 113 8.52 -4.93 -7.56
CA ILE A 113 9.29 -4.43 -8.70
C ILE A 113 9.44 -5.51 -9.77
N ALA A 114 9.78 -6.75 -9.38
CA ALA A 114 9.92 -7.87 -10.30
C ALA A 114 8.62 -8.15 -11.05
N ALA A 115 7.47 -8.13 -10.36
CA ALA A 115 6.17 -8.30 -10.97
C ALA A 115 5.82 -7.16 -11.94
N ALA A 116 6.09 -5.90 -11.57
CA ALA A 116 5.88 -4.76 -12.45
C ALA A 116 6.76 -4.84 -13.71
N LEU A 117 8.04 -5.18 -13.56
CA LEU A 117 8.98 -5.33 -14.66
C LEU A 117 8.62 -6.50 -15.58
N ALA A 118 8.19 -7.64 -15.02
CA ALA A 118 7.75 -8.79 -15.81
C ALA A 118 6.56 -8.42 -16.70
N VAL A 119 5.54 -7.77 -16.14
CA VAL A 119 4.37 -7.32 -16.91
C VAL A 119 4.75 -6.24 -17.93
N HIS A 120 5.63 -5.30 -17.56
CA HIS A 120 6.13 -4.30 -18.49
C HIS A 120 6.87 -4.94 -19.68
N ALA A 121 7.75 -5.89 -19.43
CA ALA A 121 8.51 -6.57 -20.47
C ALA A 121 7.62 -7.40 -21.41
N VAL A 122 6.55 -8.00 -20.91
CA VAL A 122 5.53 -8.68 -21.73
C VAL A 122 4.77 -7.68 -22.59
N ASN A 123 4.31 -6.57 -22.00
CA ASN A 123 3.52 -5.56 -22.71
C ASN A 123 4.35 -4.81 -23.77
N SER A 124 5.65 -4.63 -23.53
CA SER A 124 6.58 -4.01 -24.48
C SER A 124 7.14 -4.98 -25.53
N GLY A 125 6.78 -6.27 -25.48
CA GLY A 125 7.22 -7.28 -26.44
C GLY A 125 8.64 -7.80 -26.25
N TYR A 126 9.38 -7.36 -25.21
CA TYR A 126 10.70 -7.91 -24.87
C TYR A 126 10.61 -9.38 -24.45
N LEU A 127 9.53 -9.76 -23.77
CA LEU A 127 9.24 -11.13 -23.36
C LEU A 127 8.03 -11.65 -24.14
N SER A 128 8.24 -12.75 -24.88
CA SER A 128 7.12 -13.46 -25.51
C SER A 128 6.22 -14.08 -24.45
N ARG A 129 4.90 -14.06 -24.66
CA ARG A 129 3.93 -14.77 -23.80
C ARG A 129 4.28 -16.26 -23.66
N ARG A 130 4.90 -16.86 -24.68
CA ARG A 130 5.37 -18.25 -24.63
C ARG A 130 6.52 -18.44 -23.65
N SER A 131 7.46 -17.49 -23.59
CA SER A 131 8.57 -17.52 -22.64
C SER A 131 8.08 -17.39 -21.20
N VAL A 132 7.05 -16.56 -20.97
CA VAL A 132 6.40 -16.46 -19.65
C VAL A 132 5.64 -17.73 -19.30
N ALA A 133 4.91 -18.31 -20.26
CA ALA A 133 4.24 -19.60 -20.05
C ALA A 133 5.25 -20.72 -19.74
N LEU A 134 6.42 -20.72 -20.38
CA LEU A 134 7.49 -21.67 -20.14
C LEU A 134 8.18 -21.43 -18.78
N ALA A 135 8.39 -20.17 -18.39
CA ALA A 135 8.86 -19.84 -17.04
C ALA A 135 7.85 -20.29 -15.98
N ALA A 136 6.56 -20.09 -16.22
CA ALA A 136 5.49 -20.56 -15.36
C ALA A 136 5.45 -22.10 -15.28
N SER A 137 5.68 -22.81 -16.38
CA SER A 137 5.74 -24.28 -16.37
C SER A 137 6.99 -24.83 -15.66
N LEU A 138 8.08 -24.06 -15.60
CA LEU A 138 9.27 -24.38 -14.80
C LEU A 138 9.15 -24.00 -13.33
N SER A 139 8.12 -23.23 -12.95
CA SER A 139 7.92 -22.80 -11.56
C SER A 139 7.79 -23.93 -10.53
N PRO A 140 7.19 -25.11 -10.83
CA PRO A 140 7.17 -26.22 -9.87
C PRO A 140 8.58 -26.78 -9.62
N VAL A 141 9.45 -26.82 -10.63
CA VAL A 141 10.84 -27.26 -10.49
C VAL A 141 11.61 -26.26 -9.64
N ALA A 142 11.48 -24.96 -9.93
CA ALA A 142 12.08 -23.90 -9.12
C ALA A 142 11.59 -23.94 -7.67
N PHE A 143 10.30 -24.24 -7.44
CA PHE A 143 9.72 -24.41 -6.12
C PHE A 143 10.31 -25.62 -5.37
N VAL A 144 10.46 -26.77 -6.04
CA VAL A 144 11.09 -27.95 -5.44
C VAL A 144 12.54 -27.65 -5.06
N LEU A 145 13.28 -26.94 -5.92
CA LEU A 145 14.66 -26.55 -5.64
C LEU A 145 14.78 -25.56 -4.48
N SER A 146 13.76 -24.71 -4.24
CA SER A 146 13.74 -23.77 -3.13
C SER A 146 13.17 -24.34 -1.83
N LEU A 147 12.69 -25.59 -1.81
CA LEU A 147 12.12 -26.23 -0.61
C LEU A 147 13.00 -26.17 0.64
N PRO A 148 14.34 -26.38 0.58
CA PRO A 148 15.19 -26.27 1.77
C PRO A 148 15.10 -24.88 2.39
N VAL A 149 15.26 -23.83 1.57
CA VAL A 149 15.17 -22.43 2.01
C VAL A 149 13.76 -22.10 2.53
N ILE A 150 12.72 -22.64 1.90
CA ILE A 150 11.34 -22.47 2.35
C ILE A 150 11.12 -23.12 3.72
N ARG A 151 11.69 -24.29 3.98
CA ARG A 151 11.60 -24.98 5.27
C ARG A 151 12.26 -24.19 6.38
N ASP A 152 13.47 -23.68 6.14
CA ASP A 152 14.18 -22.81 7.10
C ASP A 152 13.36 -21.55 7.41
N GLY A 153 12.73 -20.97 6.37
CA GLY A 153 11.81 -19.84 6.52
C GLY A 153 10.56 -20.17 7.34
N ILE A 154 9.96 -21.36 7.16
CA ILE A 154 8.82 -21.83 7.96
C ILE A 154 9.23 -21.98 9.42
N GLU A 155 10.37 -22.60 9.70
CA GLU A 155 10.85 -22.81 11.07
C GLU A 155 11.14 -21.47 11.76
N PHE A 156 11.77 -20.52 11.05
CA PHE A 156 11.96 -19.16 11.54
C PHE A 156 10.63 -18.46 11.86
N LEU A 157 9.62 -18.60 10.98
CA LEU A 157 8.30 -18.02 11.20
C LEU A 157 7.54 -18.67 12.35
N ALA A 158 7.64 -20.00 12.50
CA ALA A 158 7.06 -20.76 13.60
C ALA A 158 7.67 -20.33 14.94
N TYR A 159 8.99 -20.29 15.03
CA TYR A 159 9.72 -19.79 16.19
C TYR A 159 9.34 -18.34 16.52
N THR A 160 9.32 -17.48 15.50
CA THR A 160 8.95 -16.07 15.66
C THR A 160 7.51 -15.91 16.18
N ARG A 161 6.60 -16.75 15.71
CA ARG A 161 5.19 -16.76 16.14
C ARG A 161 5.07 -17.19 17.60
N GLU A 162 5.75 -18.25 18.00
CA GLU A 162 5.75 -18.74 19.38
C GLU A 162 6.25 -17.68 20.37
N VAL A 163 7.38 -17.03 20.06
CA VAL A 163 7.94 -15.95 20.91
C VAL A 163 7.04 -14.71 20.95
N ARG A 164 6.27 -14.44 19.89
CA ARG A 164 5.39 -13.26 19.77
C ARG A 164 3.94 -13.53 20.21
N ALA A 165 3.60 -14.77 20.55
CA ALA A 165 2.27 -15.16 21.01
C ALA A 165 2.06 -14.82 22.49
N SER A 166 2.26 -13.55 22.85
CA SER A 166 2.04 -13.06 24.21
C SER A 166 1.23 -11.75 24.25
N GLY A 167 0.43 -11.63 25.31
CA GLY A 167 -0.40 -10.46 25.59
C GLY A 167 -1.88 -10.62 25.24
N ARG A 168 -2.65 -9.60 25.62
CA ARG A 168 -4.12 -9.55 25.49
C ARG A 168 -4.61 -9.55 24.04
N THR A 169 -3.82 -8.96 23.15
CA THR A 169 -4.24 -8.64 21.77
C THR A 169 -3.78 -9.70 20.75
N VAL A 170 -3.59 -10.93 21.20
CA VAL A 170 -3.09 -12.05 20.39
C VAL A 170 -4.26 -12.72 19.67
N TYR A 171 -4.07 -13.08 18.40
CA TYR A 171 -5.04 -13.82 17.61
C TYR A 171 -4.43 -15.14 17.11
N LEU A 172 -5.25 -16.21 17.15
CA LEU A 172 -4.87 -17.55 16.70
C LEU A 172 -3.55 -18.06 17.33
N PRO A 173 -3.40 -18.01 18.68
CA PRO A 173 -2.17 -18.44 19.35
C PRO A 173 -1.85 -19.93 19.12
N ASP A 174 -2.89 -20.75 19.01
CA ASP A 174 -2.76 -22.22 18.93
C ASP A 174 -2.37 -22.73 17.53
N VAL A 175 -2.34 -21.85 16.52
CA VAL A 175 -2.05 -22.24 15.13
C VAL A 175 -0.61 -21.89 14.81
N ILE A 176 0.29 -22.86 14.90
CA ILE A 176 1.71 -22.71 14.55
C ILE A 176 1.99 -23.61 13.32
N PRO A 177 2.03 -23.04 12.10
CA PRO A 177 2.24 -23.85 10.91
C PRO A 177 3.67 -24.42 10.88
N GLN A 178 3.80 -25.74 10.83
CA GLN A 178 5.10 -26.45 10.80
C GLN A 178 5.42 -26.99 9.40
N THR A 179 4.43 -27.06 8.52
CA THR A 179 4.59 -27.56 7.15
C THR A 179 4.25 -26.50 6.11
N VAL A 180 4.75 -26.67 4.87
CA VAL A 180 4.43 -25.78 3.73
C VAL A 180 2.92 -25.72 3.47
N VAL A 181 2.24 -26.86 3.61
CA VAL A 181 0.80 -26.97 3.39
C VAL A 181 0.03 -26.22 4.47
N GLU A 182 0.38 -26.42 5.74
CA GLU A 182 -0.20 -25.68 6.86
C GLU A 182 0.06 -24.18 6.74
N LEU A 183 1.28 -23.78 6.39
CA LEU A 183 1.63 -22.37 6.20
C LEU A 183 0.78 -21.74 5.08
N THR A 184 0.64 -22.44 3.95
CA THR A 184 -0.15 -21.98 2.82
C THR A 184 -1.63 -21.86 3.21
N ALA A 185 -2.17 -22.88 3.88
CA ALA A 185 -3.54 -22.85 4.40
C ALA A 185 -3.74 -21.79 5.49
N PHE A 186 -2.72 -21.48 6.28
CA PHE A 186 -2.83 -20.44 7.30
C PHE A 186 -2.69 -19.03 6.72
N SER A 187 -1.91 -18.86 5.66
CA SER A 187 -1.55 -17.55 5.12
C SER A 187 -2.74 -16.66 4.75
N TRP A 188 -3.82 -17.24 4.21
CA TRP A 188 -5.02 -16.47 3.85
C TRP A 188 -5.83 -16.07 5.09
N VAL A 189 -5.84 -16.89 6.14
CA VAL A 189 -6.42 -16.54 7.44
C VAL A 189 -5.61 -15.43 8.09
N GLY A 190 -4.29 -15.60 8.20
CA GLY A 190 -3.37 -14.61 8.76
C GLY A 190 -3.44 -13.27 8.03
N ALA A 191 -3.57 -13.30 6.70
CA ALA A 191 -3.80 -12.13 5.86
C ALA A 191 -5.06 -11.33 6.27
N VAL A 192 -6.19 -12.03 6.45
CA VAL A 192 -7.47 -11.44 6.83
C VAL A 192 -7.37 -10.83 8.23
N TYR A 193 -6.78 -11.54 9.20
CA TYR A 193 -6.58 -11.00 10.54
C TYR A 193 -5.64 -9.79 10.53
N PHE A 194 -4.53 -9.85 9.78
CA PHE A 194 -3.61 -8.73 9.67
C PHE A 194 -4.29 -7.45 9.13
N LEU A 195 -5.08 -7.59 8.07
CA LEU A 195 -5.74 -6.45 7.44
C LEU A 195 -6.90 -5.86 8.26
N TYR A 196 -7.69 -6.71 8.91
CA TYR A 196 -9.00 -6.31 9.42
C TYR A 196 -9.18 -6.45 10.93
N ALA A 197 -8.26 -7.09 11.66
CA ALA A 197 -8.35 -7.13 13.12
C ALA A 197 -8.16 -5.72 13.73
N PRO A 198 -8.86 -5.39 14.83
CA PRO A 198 -9.75 -6.28 15.59
C PRO A 198 -11.17 -6.43 14.99
N PHE A 199 -11.72 -7.63 15.08
CA PHE A 199 -13.11 -7.95 14.73
C PHE A 199 -14.04 -7.65 15.91
N PRO A 200 -15.36 -7.52 15.72
CA PRO A 200 -16.29 -7.16 16.79
C PRO A 200 -16.19 -8.01 18.07
N TRP A 201 -15.89 -9.31 17.93
CA TRP A 201 -15.70 -10.24 19.06
C TRP A 201 -14.33 -10.17 19.74
N MET A 202 -13.38 -9.41 19.21
CA MET A 202 -12.04 -9.20 19.78
C MET A 202 -11.92 -7.84 20.49
N ILE A 203 -13.01 -7.07 20.57
CA ILE A 203 -13.04 -5.75 21.19
C ILE A 203 -13.29 -5.92 22.68
N GLU A 204 -12.30 -5.57 23.50
CA GLU A 204 -12.43 -5.59 24.97
C GLU A 204 -12.36 -4.18 25.56
N THR A 205 -11.81 -3.20 24.82
CA THR A 205 -11.59 -1.83 25.30
C THR A 205 -12.01 -0.77 24.27
N ILE A 206 -12.18 0.48 24.71
CA ILE A 206 -12.54 1.61 23.82
C ILE A 206 -11.48 1.82 22.71
N PRO A 207 -10.16 1.77 22.97
CA PRO A 207 -9.18 1.81 21.90
C PRO A 207 -9.34 0.69 20.86
N ASP A 208 -9.70 -0.53 21.30
CA ASP A 208 -9.96 -1.64 20.37
C ASP A 208 -11.16 -1.35 19.47
N LEU A 209 -12.19 -0.68 20.00
CA LEU A 209 -13.37 -0.26 19.22
C LEU A 209 -12.98 0.74 18.11
N LEU A 210 -12.13 1.72 18.40
CA LEU A 210 -11.68 2.69 17.40
C LEU A 210 -10.92 2.00 16.25
N VAL A 211 -10.01 1.08 16.59
CA VAL A 211 -9.26 0.31 15.58
C VAL A 211 -10.17 -0.68 14.84
N GLY A 212 -11.20 -1.22 15.50
CA GLY A 212 -12.20 -2.08 14.86
C GLY A 212 -13.04 -1.34 13.81
N ILE A 213 -13.39 -0.07 14.07
CA ILE A 213 -14.06 0.79 13.07
C ILE A 213 -13.15 1.03 11.86
N GLU A 214 -11.85 1.28 12.08
CA GLU A 214 -10.88 1.35 10.97
C GLU A 214 -10.85 0.04 10.15
N GLY A 215 -10.94 -1.11 10.82
CA GLY A 215 -11.06 -2.43 10.19
C GLY A 215 -12.27 -2.54 9.26
N LEU A 216 -13.44 -2.06 9.70
CA LEU A 216 -14.66 -2.03 8.87
C LEU A 216 -14.50 -1.12 7.64
N ILE A 217 -13.91 0.06 7.81
CA ILE A 217 -13.62 0.97 6.69
C ILE A 217 -12.62 0.31 5.73
N ASN A 218 -11.60 -0.40 6.23
CA ASN A 218 -10.66 -1.15 5.39
C ASN A 218 -11.37 -2.23 4.55
N ILE A 219 -12.36 -2.93 5.12
CA ILE A 219 -13.18 -3.90 4.38
C ILE A 219 -13.94 -3.20 3.26
N ALA A 220 -14.62 -2.09 3.55
CA ALA A 220 -15.35 -1.31 2.54
C ALA A 220 -14.42 -0.85 1.39
N PHE A 221 -13.24 -0.33 1.72
CA PHE A 221 -12.24 0.04 0.72
C PHE A 221 -11.67 -1.16 -0.05
N THR A 222 -11.56 -2.33 0.58
CA THR A 222 -11.13 -3.55 -0.12
C THR A 222 -12.16 -3.99 -1.16
N VAL A 223 -13.46 -3.95 -0.81
CA VAL A 223 -14.54 -4.23 -1.78
C VAL A 223 -14.49 -3.21 -2.91
N ALA A 224 -14.35 -1.92 -2.58
CA ALA A 224 -14.22 -0.88 -3.59
C ALA A 224 -12.97 -1.03 -4.48
N ALA A 225 -11.88 -1.55 -3.91
CA ALA A 225 -10.62 -1.75 -4.61
C ALA A 225 -10.75 -2.73 -5.78
N VAL A 226 -11.73 -3.64 -5.78
CA VAL A 226 -11.98 -4.55 -6.91
C VAL A 226 -12.25 -3.76 -8.20
N TRP A 227 -13.05 -2.70 -8.13
CA TRP A 227 -13.30 -1.82 -9.28
C TRP A 227 -12.08 -0.97 -9.62
N GLY A 228 -11.42 -0.41 -8.61
CA GLY A 228 -10.22 0.42 -8.82
C GLY A 228 -9.04 -0.33 -9.44
N VAL A 229 -8.87 -1.62 -9.10
CA VAL A 229 -7.86 -2.49 -9.72
C VAL A 229 -8.14 -2.66 -11.21
N ARG A 230 -9.41 -2.88 -11.59
CA ARG A 230 -9.80 -2.95 -13.01
C ARG A 230 -9.53 -1.63 -13.72
N SER A 231 -9.91 -0.51 -13.12
CA SER A 231 -9.72 0.83 -13.67
C SER A 231 -8.25 1.17 -13.91
N LEU A 232 -7.42 0.99 -12.88
CA LEU A 232 -5.99 1.29 -12.97
C LEU A 232 -5.28 0.29 -13.88
N GLY A 233 -5.68 -0.99 -13.85
CA GLY A 233 -5.08 -2.05 -14.66
C GLY A 233 -5.23 -1.81 -16.16
N GLN A 234 -6.33 -1.19 -16.59
CA GLN A 234 -6.53 -0.78 -17.99
C GLN A 234 -5.62 0.37 -18.41
N LYS A 235 -5.25 1.26 -17.47
CA LYS A 235 -4.41 2.45 -17.73
C LYS A 235 -2.92 2.14 -17.60
N ASN A 236 -2.54 1.36 -16.60
CA ASN A 236 -1.16 0.99 -16.29
C ASN A 236 -1.09 -0.39 -15.61
N SER A 237 -1.21 -1.44 -16.42
CA SER A 237 -1.14 -2.83 -15.97
C SER A 237 0.15 -3.17 -15.18
N PRO A 238 1.37 -2.76 -15.59
CA PRO A 238 2.59 -2.99 -14.81
C PRO A 238 2.52 -2.43 -13.38
N ALA A 239 2.04 -1.19 -13.24
CA ALA A 239 1.88 -0.55 -11.95
C ALA A 239 0.87 -1.28 -11.06
N THR A 240 -0.29 -1.62 -11.62
CA THR A 240 -1.35 -2.33 -10.90
C THR A 240 -0.86 -3.67 -10.39
N VAL A 241 -0.22 -4.47 -11.24
CA VAL A 241 0.29 -5.79 -10.85
C VAL A 241 1.40 -5.66 -9.81
N GLY A 242 2.34 -4.72 -9.97
CA GLY A 242 3.39 -4.49 -8.98
C GLY A 242 2.86 -4.12 -7.60
N LEU A 243 1.88 -3.19 -7.54
CA LEU A 243 1.23 -2.79 -6.30
C LEU A 243 0.44 -3.94 -5.66
N LEU A 244 -0.30 -4.72 -6.45
CA LEU A 244 -1.06 -5.86 -5.94
C LEU A 244 -0.16 -6.97 -5.42
N VAL A 245 0.88 -7.35 -6.18
CA VAL A 245 1.84 -8.37 -5.73
C VAL A 245 2.55 -7.91 -4.46
N GLY A 246 2.99 -6.65 -4.41
CA GLY A 246 3.57 -6.07 -3.20
C GLY A 246 2.62 -6.15 -2.00
N LEU A 247 1.35 -5.77 -2.18
CA LEU A 247 0.34 -5.86 -1.13
C LEU A 247 0.10 -7.32 -0.69
N CYS A 248 -0.08 -8.25 -1.63
CA CYS A 248 -0.30 -9.67 -1.33
C CYS A 248 0.86 -10.28 -0.54
N VAL A 249 2.10 -10.05 -0.99
CA VAL A 249 3.31 -10.54 -0.30
C VAL A 249 3.42 -9.91 1.08
N ALA A 250 3.19 -8.60 1.21
CA ALA A 250 3.21 -7.93 2.51
C ALA A 250 2.19 -8.52 3.48
N VAL A 251 0.95 -8.66 3.04
CA VAL A 251 -0.15 -9.14 3.88
C VAL A 251 0.05 -10.59 4.29
N VAL A 252 0.59 -11.45 3.41
CA VAL A 252 0.94 -12.84 3.76
C VAL A 252 2.11 -12.88 4.74
N LEU A 253 3.22 -12.21 4.44
CA LEU A 253 4.41 -12.25 5.29
C LEU A 253 4.12 -11.72 6.69
N TYR A 254 3.46 -10.57 6.79
CA TYR A 254 3.10 -9.99 8.09
C TYR A 254 1.93 -10.70 8.75
N GLY A 255 0.97 -11.26 8.00
CA GLY A 255 -0.13 -12.03 8.57
C GLY A 255 0.30 -13.36 9.17
N VAL A 256 1.34 -13.97 8.63
CA VAL A 256 1.96 -15.15 9.25
C VAL A 256 2.87 -14.75 10.41
N GLY A 257 3.74 -13.76 10.19
CA GLY A 257 4.80 -13.38 11.13
C GLY A 257 4.37 -12.50 12.31
N THR A 258 3.16 -11.97 12.30
CA THR A 258 2.58 -11.22 13.42
C THR A 258 1.42 -11.99 14.03
N VAL A 259 1.39 -12.06 15.37
CA VAL A 259 0.34 -12.77 16.14
C VAL A 259 -0.50 -11.78 16.95
N ASN A 260 -0.03 -10.56 17.10
CA ASN A 260 -0.61 -9.53 17.93
C ASN A 260 -1.19 -8.42 17.05
N TYR A 261 -2.49 -8.14 17.14
CA TYR A 261 -3.13 -7.15 16.28
C TYR A 261 -2.65 -5.71 16.56
N GLY A 262 -2.11 -5.42 17.75
CA GLY A 262 -1.49 -4.12 18.07
C GLY A 262 -0.18 -3.90 17.31
N THR A 263 0.67 -4.93 17.21
CA THR A 263 1.86 -4.91 16.35
C THR A 263 1.48 -4.96 14.88
N GLY A 264 0.49 -5.80 14.54
CA GLY A 264 -0.08 -5.92 13.20
C GLY A 264 -0.58 -4.58 12.68
N MET A 265 -1.27 -3.79 13.51
CA MET A 265 -1.75 -2.45 13.17
C MET A 265 -0.60 -1.53 12.72
N ARG A 266 0.54 -1.53 13.41
CA ARG A 266 1.70 -0.70 13.02
C ARG A 266 2.28 -1.12 11.68
N HIS A 267 2.44 -2.43 11.46
CA HIS A 267 2.99 -2.93 10.20
C HIS A 267 2.01 -2.75 9.04
N ARG A 268 0.70 -2.90 9.27
CA ARG A 268 -0.37 -2.71 8.30
C ARG A 268 -0.33 -1.32 7.66
N GLN A 269 -0.06 -0.29 8.46
CA GLN A 269 -0.08 1.10 7.98
C GLN A 269 0.94 1.39 6.87
N MET A 270 2.03 0.63 6.81
CA MET A 270 3.04 0.78 5.75
C MET A 270 2.50 0.37 4.36
N PHE A 271 1.45 -0.46 4.30
CA PHE A 271 0.96 -1.07 3.06
C PHE A 271 -0.53 -0.82 2.77
N ILE A 272 -1.33 -0.49 3.79
CA ILE A 272 -2.79 -0.28 3.66
C ILE A 272 -3.14 0.83 2.65
N TRP A 273 -2.22 1.77 2.41
CA TRP A 273 -2.38 2.82 1.41
C TRP A 273 -2.64 2.28 0.00
N VAL A 274 -2.19 1.06 -0.33
CA VAL A 274 -2.47 0.43 -1.63
C VAL A 274 -3.96 0.09 -1.74
N ILE A 275 -4.58 -0.41 -0.66
CA ILE A 275 -6.02 -0.65 -0.59
C ILE A 275 -6.77 0.68 -0.69
N PHE A 276 -6.31 1.73 -0.01
CA PHE A 276 -6.94 3.04 -0.11
C PHE A 276 -6.80 3.68 -1.50
N LEU A 277 -5.66 3.49 -2.16
CA LEU A 277 -5.44 3.94 -3.54
C LEU A 277 -6.46 3.30 -4.49
N PHE A 278 -6.56 1.97 -4.48
CA PHE A 278 -7.52 1.28 -5.35
C PHE A 278 -8.96 1.54 -4.94
N GLY A 279 -9.27 1.48 -3.64
CA GLY A 279 -10.62 1.72 -3.15
C GLY A 279 -11.09 3.16 -3.41
N GLY A 280 -10.21 4.16 -3.27
CA GLY A 280 -10.53 5.54 -3.60
C GLY A 280 -10.83 5.75 -5.08
N ILE A 281 -10.09 5.08 -5.97
CA ILE A 281 -10.41 5.04 -7.41
C ILE A 281 -11.78 4.37 -7.62
N GLY A 282 -12.01 3.18 -7.07
CA GLY A 282 -13.26 2.42 -7.26
C GLY A 282 -14.51 3.12 -6.73
N VAL A 283 -14.42 3.79 -5.57
CA VAL A 283 -15.51 4.62 -5.03
C VAL A 283 -15.81 5.77 -6.00
N SER A 284 -14.77 6.45 -6.51
CA SER A 284 -14.96 7.60 -7.40
C SER A 284 -15.50 7.25 -8.78
N GLU A 285 -15.46 5.98 -9.18
CA GLU A 285 -16.13 5.50 -10.41
C GLU A 285 -17.64 5.45 -10.25
N HIS A 286 -18.14 5.11 -9.06
CA HIS A 286 -19.55 4.86 -8.80
C HIS A 286 -20.23 6.02 -8.05
N VAL A 287 -19.46 6.84 -7.36
CA VAL A 287 -19.95 7.96 -6.55
C VAL A 287 -19.28 9.25 -7.00
N ARG A 288 -20.09 10.18 -7.51
CA ARG A 288 -19.66 11.56 -7.78
C ARG A 288 -20.02 12.43 -6.58
N PHE A 289 -19.01 12.96 -5.90
CA PHE A 289 -19.23 13.94 -4.84
C PHE A 289 -19.43 15.32 -5.48
N ALA A 290 -20.61 15.93 -5.30
CA ALA A 290 -20.80 17.34 -5.61
C ALA A 290 -20.08 18.15 -4.53
N TRP A 291 -18.98 18.82 -4.90
CA TRP A 291 -18.28 19.66 -3.94
C TRP A 291 -19.01 21.01 -3.81
N PRO A 292 -19.35 21.46 -2.59
CA PRO A 292 -20.09 22.71 -2.38
C PRO A 292 -19.27 23.96 -2.78
N PHE A 293 -17.99 23.80 -3.14
CA PHE A 293 -17.08 24.88 -3.54
C PHE A 293 -16.67 24.83 -5.03
N GLN A 294 -17.50 24.27 -5.92
CA GLN A 294 -17.39 24.55 -7.36
C GLN A 294 -17.91 25.98 -7.64
N TRP A 295 -17.14 26.98 -7.21
CA TRP A 295 -17.41 28.37 -7.55
C TRP A 295 -16.81 28.66 -8.94
N TRP A 296 -17.70 28.72 -9.93
CA TRP A 296 -17.65 29.53 -11.15
C TRP A 296 -16.28 29.67 -11.85
N SER A 297 -15.99 28.84 -12.85
CA SER A 297 -14.91 29.13 -13.81
C SER A 297 -15.20 28.77 -15.27
N ASP A 298 -16.46 28.48 -15.64
CA ASP A 298 -16.78 28.07 -17.03
C ASP A 298 -17.74 29.02 -17.80
N ASP A 299 -18.22 30.12 -17.21
CA ASP A 299 -19.19 31.01 -17.88
C ASP A 299 -18.58 32.17 -18.71
N SER A 300 -17.25 32.25 -18.86
CA SER A 300 -16.62 33.33 -19.66
C SER A 300 -16.22 32.93 -21.09
N ALA A 301 -16.43 31.68 -21.51
CA ALA A 301 -16.06 31.22 -22.86
C ALA A 301 -17.21 31.28 -23.89
N THR A 302 -18.47 31.41 -23.45
CA THR A 302 -19.65 31.30 -24.33
C THR A 302 -20.30 32.63 -24.70
N SER A 303 -19.88 33.76 -24.12
CA SER A 303 -20.47 35.08 -24.41
C SER A 303 -19.81 35.87 -25.54
N THR A 304 -18.62 35.45 -26.03
CA THR A 304 -17.92 36.17 -27.11
C THR A 304 -18.33 35.74 -28.53
N GLN A 305 -19.07 34.62 -28.69
CA GLN A 305 -19.54 34.17 -30.02
C GLN A 305 -20.91 34.72 -30.43
N ALA A 306 -21.68 35.32 -29.52
CA ALA A 306 -23.03 35.83 -29.83
C ALA A 306 -23.04 37.27 -30.40
N LEU A 307 -21.90 37.98 -30.43
CA LEU A 307 -21.83 39.39 -30.85
C LEU A 307 -21.32 39.62 -32.29
N ASN A 308 -20.94 38.57 -33.02
CA ASN A 308 -20.36 38.68 -34.37
C ASN A 308 -21.25 38.14 -35.51
N SER A 309 -22.56 37.99 -35.31
CA SER A 309 -23.50 37.53 -36.36
C SER A 309 -24.54 38.58 -36.79
N GLY A 310 -24.29 39.86 -36.53
CA GLY A 310 -25.23 40.96 -36.76
C GLY A 310 -24.72 42.05 -37.70
N THR A 311 -24.03 41.71 -38.79
CA THR A 311 -23.84 42.58 -39.97
C THR A 311 -23.66 41.70 -41.19
N ASP A 312 -24.72 41.56 -41.97
CA ASP A 312 -24.77 41.56 -43.45
C ASP A 312 -26.22 41.33 -43.92
#